data_AF-A0A926GGP9-F1
#
_entry.id   AF-A0A926GGP9-F1
#
_cell.length_a   1.000
_cell.length_b   1.000
_cell.length_c   1.000
_cell.angle_alpha   90.00
_cell.angle_beta   90.00
_cell.angle_gamma   90.00
#
_symmetry.space_group_name_H-M   'P 1'
#
loop_
_entity.id
_entity.type
_entity.pdbx_description
1 polymer ?
#
loop_
_entity_poly.entity_id
_entity_poly.type
_entity_poly.pdbx_seq_one_letter_code
_entity_poly.pdbx_strand_id
1 'polypeptide(L)'
;MRHVEITCAPQVPEATLRELAAILPHLVSQAVECPEEPYHGDLQPGDVELRFRRLGPLDRSGLDVVIEVRSKWFESKAANRQERVDRLHDRIGAATGLQDFGVYLSLPVAAWSQGE
;
A
#
# COMPACT_ATOMS: atom_id res chain seq x y z
N MET A 1 -9.24 -6.82 6.00
CA MET A 1 -7.79 -7.03 5.84
C MET A 1 -7.30 -6.49 4.51
N ARG A 2 -6.17 -5.78 4.52
CA ARG A 2 -5.47 -5.24 3.36
C ARG A 2 -4.06 -5.78 3.35
N HIS A 3 -3.54 -6.17 2.19
CA HIS A 3 -2.15 -6.60 2.07
C HIS A 3 -1.37 -5.60 1.25
N VAL A 4 -0.19 -5.23 1.74
CA VAL A 4 0.70 -4.30 1.06
C VAL A 4 2.06 -4.98 0.90
N GLU A 5 2.49 -5.14 -0.34
CA GLU A 5 3.84 -5.62 -0.65
C GLU A 5 4.68 -4.43 -1.14
N ILE A 6 5.83 -4.24 -0.51
CA ILE A 6 6.77 -3.17 -0.80
C ILE A 6 8.04 -3.82 -1.32
N THR A 7 8.29 -3.69 -2.62
CA THR A 7 9.56 -4.08 -3.23
C THR A 7 10.45 -2.85 -3.34
N CYS A 8 11.66 -2.91 -2.80
CA CYS A 8 12.56 -1.76 -2.77
C CYS A 8 13.98 -2.09 -3.22
N ALA A 9 14.60 -1.15 -3.92
CA ALA A 9 15.96 -1.26 -4.37
C ALA A 9 16.95 -1.20 -3.19
N PRO A 10 18.15 -1.80 -3.30
CA PRO A 10 19.11 -1.85 -2.20
C PRO A 10 19.55 -0.46 -1.70
N GLN A 11 19.60 0.54 -2.59
CA GLN A 11 19.99 1.91 -2.26
C GLN A 11 18.97 2.67 -1.39
N VAL A 12 17.72 2.19 -1.28
CA VAL A 12 16.70 2.87 -0.47
C VAL A 12 17.10 2.82 1.01
N PRO A 13 17.25 3.97 1.69
CA PRO A 13 17.68 4.03 3.08
C PRO A 13 16.69 3.33 4.02
N GLU A 14 17.22 2.67 5.06
CA GLU A 14 16.38 2.02 6.07
C GLU A 14 15.47 3.02 6.80
N ALA A 15 15.91 4.26 6.99
CA ALA A 15 15.10 5.32 7.57
C ALA A 15 13.81 5.57 6.76
N THR A 16 13.92 5.65 5.43
CA THR A 16 12.77 5.78 4.52
C THR A 16 11.86 4.55 4.60
N LEU A 17 12.41 3.35 4.71
CA LEU A 17 11.60 2.13 4.87
C LEU A 17 10.83 2.10 6.20
N ARG A 18 11.45 2.58 7.28
CA ARG A 18 10.79 2.70 8.60
C ARG A 18 9.68 3.74 8.57
N GLU A 19 9.89 4.85 7.89
CA GLU A 19 8.87 5.88 7.69
C GLU A 19 7.69 5.35 6.86
N LEU A 20 7.97 4.67 5.74
CA LEU A 20 6.95 3.97 4.95
C LEU A 20 6.16 2.98 5.82
N ALA A 21 6.85 2.17 6.64
CA ALA A 21 6.20 1.20 7.52
C ALA A 21 5.25 1.86 8.54
N ALA A 22 5.58 3.06 9.01
CA ALA A 22 4.75 3.81 9.95
C ALA A 22 3.51 4.43 9.29
N ILE A 23 3.64 4.98 8.07
CA ILE A 23 2.56 5.75 7.44
C ILE A 23 1.64 4.92 6.56
N LEU A 24 2.14 3.84 5.94
CA LEU A 24 1.41 3.08 4.92
C LEU A 24 0.08 2.50 5.42
N PRO A 25 -0.04 1.94 6.65
CA PRO A 25 -1.30 1.39 7.12
C PRO A 25 -2.45 2.39 7.06
N HIS A 26 -2.20 3.62 7.53
CA HIS A 26 -3.20 4.69 7.53
C HIS A 26 -3.48 5.22 6.12
N LEU A 27 -2.43 5.50 5.33
CA LEU A 27 -2.59 6.04 3.98
C LEU A 27 -3.33 5.07 3.05
N VAL A 28 -2.99 3.77 3.10
CA VAL A 28 -3.65 2.73 2.33
C VAL A 28 -5.12 2.60 2.75
N SER A 29 -5.40 2.62 4.05
CA SER A 29 -6.78 2.47 4.55
C SER A 29 -7.68 3.63 4.13
N GLN A 30 -7.16 4.85 4.13
CA GLN A 30 -7.85 6.03 3.57
C GLN A 30 -8.01 5.92 2.06
N ALA A 31 -6.97 5.52 1.33
CA ALA A 31 -7.03 5.42 -0.12
C ALA A 31 -8.07 4.41 -0.60
N VAL A 32 -8.29 3.32 0.15
CA VAL A 32 -9.26 2.27 -0.22
C VAL A 32 -10.55 2.32 0.61
N GLU A 33 -10.80 3.39 1.36
CA GLU A 33 -12.05 3.53 2.12
C GLU A 33 -13.26 3.62 1.19
N CYS A 34 -14.39 3.06 1.61
CA CYS A 34 -15.63 3.07 0.85
C CYS A 34 -16.85 2.93 1.78
N PRO A 35 -18.08 3.16 1.30
CA PRO A 35 -19.28 2.99 2.13
C PRO A 35 -19.38 1.62 2.81
N GLU A 36 -18.92 0.56 2.15
CA GLU A 36 -18.97 -0.82 2.64
C GLU A 36 -17.89 -1.14 3.67
N GLU A 37 -16.76 -0.43 3.61
CA GLU A 37 -15.61 -0.55 4.51
C GLU A 37 -15.10 0.85 4.85
N PRO A 38 -15.80 1.58 5.72
CA PRO A 38 -15.37 2.90 6.15
C PRO A 38 -14.08 2.80 6.95
N TYR A 39 -13.27 3.86 6.90
CA TYR A 39 -12.07 3.97 7.69
C TYR A 39 -12.27 4.94 8.86
N HIS A 40 -12.14 4.44 10.10
CA HIS A 40 -12.44 5.20 11.31
C HIS A 40 -11.21 5.84 11.97
N GLY A 41 -10.02 5.72 11.38
CA GLY A 41 -8.79 6.25 11.96
C GLY A 41 -8.10 5.32 12.97
N ASP A 42 -8.79 4.30 13.45
CA ASP A 42 -8.29 3.34 14.44
C ASP A 42 -7.97 2.01 13.76
N LEU A 43 -6.68 1.75 13.50
CA LEU A 43 -6.21 0.49 12.91
C LEU A 43 -5.81 -0.48 14.01
N GLN A 44 -6.37 -1.68 13.94
CA GLN A 44 -6.01 -2.78 14.80
C GLN A 44 -4.92 -3.65 14.17
N PRO A 45 -4.14 -4.39 14.98
CA PRO A 45 -3.22 -5.39 14.46
C PRO A 45 -3.93 -6.35 13.51
N GLY A 46 -3.37 -6.54 12.30
CA GLY A 46 -3.95 -7.38 11.25
C GLY A 46 -4.86 -6.67 10.25
N ASP A 47 -5.27 -5.41 10.48
CA ASP A 47 -6.07 -4.68 9.49
C ASP A 47 -5.31 -4.43 8.19
N VAL A 48 -4.01 -4.18 8.32
CA VAL A 48 -3.06 -4.01 7.22
C VAL A 48 -1.82 -4.84 7.49
N GLU A 49 -1.51 -5.75 6.58
CA GLU A 49 -0.26 -6.51 6.59
C GLU A 49 0.73 -5.86 5.62
N LEU A 50 1.91 -5.49 6.12
CA LEU A 50 3.00 -4.96 5.30
C LEU A 50 4.09 -6.03 5.10
N ARG A 51 4.58 -6.17 3.87
CA ARG A 51 5.71 -7.05 3.55
C ARG A 51 6.76 -6.27 2.77
N PHE A 52 7.92 -6.06 3.38
CA PHE A 52 9.06 -5.42 2.73
C PHE A 52 9.97 -6.48 2.11
N ARG A 53 10.30 -6.31 0.84
CA ARG A 53 11.21 -7.16 0.09
C ARG A 53 12.26 -6.31 -0.61
N ARG A 54 13.54 -6.62 -0.38
CA ARG A 54 14.62 -6.04 -1.20
C ARG A 54 14.63 -6.71 -2.58
N LEU A 55 14.96 -5.95 -3.62
CA LEU A 55 15.27 -6.52 -4.94
C LEU A 55 16.43 -7.51 -4.81
N GLY A 56 16.22 -8.73 -5.29
CA GLY A 56 17.23 -9.76 -5.42
C GLY A 56 18.11 -9.57 -6.66
N PRO A 57 19.17 -10.39 -6.82
CA PRO A 57 20.18 -10.22 -7.87
C PRO A 57 19.62 -10.36 -9.30
N LEU A 58 18.53 -11.11 -9.47
CA LEU A 58 17.88 -11.34 -10.76
C LEU A 58 16.66 -10.42 -10.99
N ASP A 59 16.24 -9.67 -9.97
CA ASP A 59 15.10 -8.76 -10.11
C ASP A 59 15.51 -7.53 -10.91
N ARG A 60 14.58 -6.99 -11.69
CA ARG A 60 14.74 -5.74 -12.45
C ARG A 60 13.53 -4.86 -12.20
N SER A 61 13.78 -3.63 -11.75
CA SER A 61 12.77 -2.60 -11.55
C SER A 61 13.32 -1.30 -12.11
N GLY A 62 12.47 -0.52 -12.77
CA GLY A 62 12.80 0.85 -13.20
C GLY A 62 12.54 1.90 -12.12
N LEU A 63 12.05 1.48 -10.95
CA LEU A 63 11.68 2.32 -9.82
C LEU A 63 12.45 1.87 -8.57
N ASP A 64 12.84 2.83 -7.72
CA ASP A 64 13.45 2.55 -6.41
C ASP A 64 12.50 1.80 -5.47
N VAL A 65 11.18 2.08 -5.54
CA VAL A 65 10.17 1.39 -4.73
C VAL A 65 8.91 1.09 -5.53
N VAL A 66 8.35 -0.10 -5.36
CA VAL A 66 7.02 -0.49 -5.86
C VAL A 66 6.16 -0.91 -4.68
N ILE A 67 4.99 -0.29 -4.55
CA ILE A 67 4.03 -0.53 -3.47
C ILE A 67 2.77 -1.15 -4.07
N GLU A 68 2.61 -2.46 -3.92
CA GLU A 68 1.41 -3.17 -4.31
C GLU A 68 0.40 -3.20 -3.16
N VAL A 69 -0.78 -2.64 -3.38
CA VAL A 69 -1.89 -2.65 -2.44
C VAL A 69 -2.95 -3.63 -2.94
N ARG A 70 -3.34 -4.58 -2.09
CA ARG A 70 -4.45 -5.51 -2.34
C ARG A 70 -5.55 -5.27 -1.32
N SER A 71 -6.74 -4.92 -1.81
CA SER A 71 -7.93 -4.69 -0.97
C SER A 71 -9.14 -5.38 -1.58
N LYS A 72 -10.09 -5.82 -0.74
CA LYS A 72 -11.32 -6.47 -1.21
C LYS A 72 -12.04 -5.61 -2.25
N TRP A 73 -12.49 -6.25 -3.33
CA TRP A 73 -13.28 -5.61 -4.36
C TRP A 73 -14.64 -5.14 -3.84
N PHE A 74 -14.97 -3.89 -4.16
CA PHE A 74 -16.31 -3.31 -4.10
C PHE A 74 -16.47 -2.39 -5.30
N GLU A 75 -17.69 -2.29 -5.83
CA GLU A 75 -17.99 -1.43 -6.98
C GLU A 75 -17.61 0.03 -6.70
N SER A 76 -17.91 0.51 -5.49
CA SER A 76 -17.58 1.85 -4.99
C SER A 76 -16.07 2.15 -4.98
N LYS A 77 -15.21 1.16 -4.74
CA LYS A 77 -13.74 1.31 -4.83
C LYS A 77 -13.26 1.26 -6.27
N ALA A 78 -13.86 0.39 -7.08
CA ALA A 78 -13.44 0.17 -8.47
C ALA A 78 -13.75 1.37 -9.37
N ALA A 79 -14.84 2.10 -9.07
CA ALA A 79 -15.33 3.25 -9.83
C ALA A 79 -14.30 4.39 -9.96
N ASN A 80 -13.49 4.63 -8.93
CA ASN A 80 -12.47 5.69 -8.91
C ASN A 80 -11.07 5.16 -8.54
N ARG A 81 -10.75 3.93 -8.96
CA ARG A 81 -9.47 3.25 -8.63
C ARG A 81 -8.22 4.06 -9.00
N GLN A 82 -8.23 4.75 -10.15
CA GLN A 82 -7.06 5.51 -10.60
C GLN A 82 -6.82 6.72 -9.71
N GLU A 83 -7.85 7.52 -9.47
CA GLU A 83 -7.81 8.67 -8.56
C GLU A 83 -7.32 8.28 -7.15
N ARG A 84 -7.73 7.10 -6.64
CA ARG A 84 -7.28 6.58 -5.35
C ARG A 84 -5.78 6.27 -5.34
N VAL A 85 -5.27 5.65 -6.42
CA VAL A 85 -3.84 5.36 -6.56
C VAL A 85 -3.03 6.63 -6.69
N ASP A 86 -3.49 7.58 -7.50
CA ASP A 86 -2.81 8.86 -7.72
C ASP A 86 -2.70 9.63 -6.39
N ARG A 87 -3.81 9.74 -5.64
CA ARG A 87 -3.81 10.37 -4.31
C ARG A 87 -2.93 9.64 -3.30
N LEU A 88 -2.90 8.30 -3.34
CA LEU A 88 -2.04 7.52 -2.44
C LEU A 88 -0.57 7.77 -2.78
N HIS A 89 -0.22 7.79 -4.06
CA HIS A 89 1.12 8.13 -4.55
C HIS A 89 1.52 9.52 -4.07
N ASP A 90 0.73 10.56 -4.36
CA ASP A 90 1.03 11.94 -3.94
C ASP A 90 1.27 12.06 -2.44
N ARG A 91 0.43 11.41 -1.62
CA ARG A 91 0.53 11.47 -0.16
C ARG A 91 1.75 10.74 0.39
N ILE A 92 2.14 9.61 -0.21
CA ILE A 92 3.37 8.90 0.16
C ILE A 92 4.59 9.76 -0.19
N GLY A 93 4.62 10.33 -1.39
CA GLY A 93 5.71 11.21 -1.84
C GLY A 93 5.85 12.43 -0.93
N ALA A 94 4.72 13.09 -0.60
CA ALA A 94 4.70 14.23 0.30
C ALA A 94 5.15 13.88 1.74
N ALA A 95 4.80 12.70 2.23
CA ALA A 95 5.13 12.29 3.59
C ALA A 95 6.59 11.83 3.76
N THR A 96 7.19 11.21 2.72
CA THR A 96 8.50 10.55 2.83
C THR A 96 9.62 11.21 2.02
N GLY A 97 9.27 12.15 1.14
CA GLY A 97 10.20 12.71 0.16
C GLY A 97 10.61 11.74 -0.96
N LEU A 98 10.05 10.52 -1.01
CA LEU A 98 10.34 9.53 -2.04
C LEU A 98 9.93 10.05 -3.42
N GLN A 99 10.87 10.01 -4.37
CA GLN A 99 10.67 10.57 -5.71
C GLN A 99 10.38 9.49 -6.76
N ASP A 100 11.15 8.41 -6.75
CA ASP A 100 11.11 7.38 -7.77
C ASP A 100 10.40 6.11 -7.28
N PHE A 101 9.06 6.13 -7.31
CA PHE A 101 8.28 4.99 -6.86
C PHE A 101 6.93 4.86 -7.56
N GLY A 102 6.37 3.66 -7.48
CA GLY A 102 5.07 3.32 -8.06
C GLY A 102 4.13 2.75 -7.01
N VAL A 103 2.84 3.00 -7.21
CA VAL A 103 1.76 2.40 -6.42
C VAL A 103 0.86 1.63 -7.37
N TYR A 104 0.59 0.37 -7.05
CA TYR A 104 -0.31 -0.49 -7.81
C TYR A 104 -1.45 -0.98 -6.92
N LEU A 105 -2.69 -0.60 -7.24
CA LEU A 105 -3.87 -1.05 -6.51
C LEU A 105 -4.56 -2.20 -7.26
N SER A 106 -4.65 -3.34 -6.59
CA SER A 106 -5.43 -4.49 -7.03
C SER A 106 -6.65 -4.69 -6.12
N LEU A 107 -7.81 -4.91 -6.75
CA LEU A 107 -9.09 -5.13 -6.10
C LEU A 107 -9.61 -6.53 -6.45
N PRO A 108 -9.06 -7.62 -5.88
CA PRO A 108 -9.50 -8.96 -6.20
C PRO A 108 -10.85 -9.29 -5.57
N VAL A 109 -11.61 -10.15 -6.25
CA VAL A 109 -12.69 -10.92 -5.62
C VAL A 109 -12.04 -12.05 -4.84
N ALA A 110 -12.01 -11.92 -3.51
CA ALA A 110 -11.29 -12.83 -2.63
C ALA A 110 -12.05 -13.05 -1.32
N ALA A 111 -11.71 -14.16 -0.64
CA ALA A 111 -12.17 -14.48 0.70
C ALA A 111 -10.98 -14.52 1.67
N TRP A 112 -11.22 -14.14 2.92
CA TRP A 112 -10.24 -14.15 4.01
C TRP A 112 -10.88 -14.74 5.26
N SER A 113 -10.12 -15.51 6.03
CA SER A 113 -10.51 -16.04 7.33
C SER A 113 -9.31 -15.96 8.28
N GLN A 114 -9.54 -15.41 9.46
CA GLN A 114 -8.55 -15.27 10.54
C GLN A 114 -9.20 -15.70 11.85
N GLY A 115 -8.45 -16.39 12.71
CA GLY A 115 -8.89 -16.77 14.06
C GLY A 115 -8.48 -15.74 15.11
N GLU A 116 -8.92 -15.96 16.35
CA GLU A 116 -8.38 -15.29 17.54
C GLU A 116 -6.96 -15.78 17.88
#